data_AF-A0A1R4A6X6-F1
#
_entry.id   AF-A0A1R4A6X6-F1
#
_cell.length_a   1.000
_cell.length_b   1.000
_cell.length_c   1.000
_cell.angle_alpha   90.00
_cell.angle_beta   90.00
_cell.angle_gamma   90.00
#
_symmetry.space_group_name_H-M   'P 1'
#
loop_
_entity.id
_entity.type
_entity.pdbx_description
1 polymer ?
#
loop_
_entity_poly.entity_id
_entity_poly.type
_entity_poly.pdbx_seq_one_letter_code
_entity_poly.pdbx_strand_id
1 'polypeptide(L)'
;MSWVPINAAERTVLNFLSKIDEDQKLTVLSFKKDRKVTFTKHGKEILITEDGFKKESFQVNAEELKKNVKEIISKEFPRSHKVQISMKKTSDD
;
A
#
# COMPACT_ATOMS: atom_id res chain seq x y z
N MET A 1 -13.75 -2.85 -0.70
CA MET A 1 -13.12 -1.55 -1.00
C MET A 1 -13.57 -0.55 0.04
N SER A 2 -12.65 -0.01 0.85
CA SER A 2 -12.98 0.95 1.90
C SER A 2 -12.24 2.26 1.68
N TRP A 3 -12.95 3.38 1.79
CA TRP A 3 -12.37 4.72 1.75
C TRP A 3 -11.80 5.06 3.12
N VAL A 4 -10.54 5.49 3.16
CA VAL A 4 -9.82 5.79 4.38
C VAL A 4 -9.21 7.19 4.26
N PRO A 5 -9.36 8.07 5.27
CA PRO A 5 -8.72 9.38 5.24
C PRO A 5 -7.20 9.22 5.25
N ILE A 6 -6.49 10.11 4.55
CA ILE A 6 -5.04 10.02 4.35
C ILE A 6 -4.27 9.95 5.69
N ASN A 7 -4.74 10.68 6.70
CA ASN A 7 -4.17 10.69 8.05
C ASN A 7 -4.27 9.32 8.76
N ALA A 8 -5.29 8.53 8.42
CA ALA A 8 -5.46 7.17 8.94
C ALA A 8 -4.93 6.10 7.98
N ALA A 9 -4.57 6.47 6.75
CA ALA A 9 -4.13 5.53 5.72
C ALA A 9 -2.84 4.82 6.14
N GLU A 10 -1.86 5.54 6.69
CA GLU A 10 -0.61 4.95 7.20
C GLU A 10 -0.90 3.81 8.20
N ARG A 11 -1.63 4.10 9.27
CA ARG A 11 -1.96 3.12 10.32
C ARG A 11 -2.81 1.97 9.78
N THR A 12 -3.74 2.26 8.87
CA THR A 12 -4.63 1.27 8.28
C THR A 12 -3.85 0.29 7.40
N VAL A 13 -2.99 0.81 6.53
CA VAL A 13 -2.09 0.01 5.68
C VAL A 13 -1.20 -0.88 6.53
N LEU A 14 -0.56 -0.33 7.57
CA LEU A 14 0.27 -1.13 8.48
C LEU A 14 -0.51 -2.25 9.17
N ASN A 15 -1.71 -1.96 9.67
CA ASN A 15 -2.55 -2.96 10.31
C ASN A 15 -2.98 -4.08 9.34
N PHE A 16 -3.24 -3.75 8.08
CA PHE A 16 -3.49 -4.76 7.04
C PHE A 16 -2.23 -5.56 6.73
N LEU A 17 -1.08 -4.92 6.59
CA LEU A 17 0.19 -5.61 6.30
C LEU A 17 0.65 -6.51 7.45
N SER A 18 0.25 -6.25 8.69
CA SER A 18 0.46 -7.18 9.80
C SER A 18 -0.45 -8.42 9.74
N LYS A 19 -1.59 -8.33 9.05
CA LYS A 19 -2.61 -9.40 8.96
C LYS A 19 -2.61 -10.15 7.64
N ILE A 20 -1.91 -9.63 6.63
CA ILE A 20 -1.87 -10.17 5.29
C ILE A 20 -1.01 -11.46 5.26
N ASP A 21 -1.54 -12.48 4.60
CA ASP A 21 -0.82 -13.72 4.29
C ASP A 21 0.03 -13.56 3.01
N GLU A 22 0.96 -14.48 2.75
CA GLU A 22 1.84 -14.45 1.56
C GLU A 22 1.04 -14.49 0.25
N ASP A 23 -0.13 -15.13 0.25
CA ASP A 23 -1.05 -15.18 -0.89
C ASP A 23 -1.96 -13.94 -1.04
N GLN A 24 -1.72 -12.88 -0.27
CA GLN A 24 -2.56 -11.68 -0.30
C GLN A 24 -1.72 -10.45 -0.67
N LYS A 25 -2.38 -9.54 -1.40
CA LYS A 25 -1.85 -8.22 -1.75
C LYS A 25 -2.81 -7.13 -1.32
N LEU A 26 -2.26 -6.06 -0.77
CA LEU A 26 -2.98 -4.86 -0.39
C LEU A 26 -2.80 -3.82 -1.49
N THR A 27 -3.88 -3.37 -2.11
CA THR A 27 -3.87 -2.30 -3.10
C THR A 27 -4.47 -1.04 -2.49
N VAL A 28 -3.72 0.05 -2.58
CA VAL A 28 -4.12 1.41 -2.21
C VAL A 28 -4.26 2.22 -3.47
N LEU A 29 -5.41 2.84 -3.67
CA LEU A 29 -5.75 3.66 -4.84
C LEU A 29 -5.94 5.11 -4.40
N SER A 30 -5.51 6.05 -5.23
CA SER A 30 -5.83 7.47 -5.05
C SER A 30 -7.33 7.71 -5.17
N PHE A 31 -7.78 8.88 -4.70
CA PHE A 31 -9.17 9.30 -4.89
C PHE A 31 -9.60 9.36 -6.35
N LYS A 32 -8.70 9.77 -7.25
CA LYS A 32 -8.95 9.83 -8.70
C LYS A 32 -8.72 8.50 -9.41
N LYS A 33 -8.24 7.46 -8.71
CA LYS A 33 -7.84 6.15 -9.26
C LYS A 33 -6.77 6.24 -10.36
N ASP A 34 -6.05 7.35 -10.42
CA ASP A 34 -4.94 7.59 -11.36
C ASP A 34 -3.59 7.08 -10.83
N ARG A 35 -3.50 6.80 -9.52
CA ARG A 35 -2.31 6.27 -8.85
C ARG A 35 -2.72 5.09 -7.99
N LYS A 36 -1.95 4.01 -8.07
CA LYS A 36 -2.11 2.83 -7.22
C LYS A 36 -0.77 2.44 -6.60
N VAL A 37 -0.82 1.93 -5.38
CA VAL A 37 0.32 1.31 -4.71
C VAL A 37 -0.13 -0.07 -4.27
N THR A 38 0.66 -1.09 -4.60
CA THR A 38 0.39 -2.47 -4.23
C THR A 38 1.46 -2.95 -3.27
N PHE A 39 1.04 -3.61 -2.20
CA PHE A 39 1.91 -4.19 -1.21
C PHE A 39 1.66 -5.70 -1.21
N THR A 40 2.70 -6.48 -1.46
CA THR A 40 2.66 -7.94 -1.51
C THR A 40 3.66 -8.47 -0.49
N LYS A 41 3.24 -9.41 0.35
CA LYS A 41 4.13 -10.02 1.33
C LYS A 41 4.95 -11.13 0.67
N HIS A 42 6.27 -11.08 0.85
CA HIS A 42 7.22 -12.07 0.33
C HIS A 42 8.09 -12.57 1.48
N GLY A 43 7.66 -13.63 2.17
CA GLY A 43 8.36 -14.16 3.33
C GLY A 43 8.54 -13.13 4.45
N LYS A 44 9.77 -12.66 4.65
CA LYS A 44 10.13 -11.65 5.68
C LYS A 44 10.07 -10.21 5.17
N GLU A 45 9.99 -10.03 3.86
CA GLU A 45 10.01 -8.74 3.19
C GLU A 45 8.64 -8.41 2.62
N ILE A 46 8.42 -7.13 2.35
CA ILE A 46 7.21 -6.65 1.69
C ILE A 46 7.63 -6.00 0.38
N LEU A 47 7.16 -6.56 -0.72
CA LEU A 47 7.30 -5.97 -2.04
C LEU A 47 6.27 -4.86 -2.19
N ILE A 48 6.76 -3.64 -2.34
CA ILE A 48 5.96 -2.47 -2.63
C ILE A 48 6.09 -2.19 -4.12
N THR A 49 4.97 -1.97 -4.79
CA THR A 49 4.90 -1.61 -6.21
C THR A 49 4.08 -0.34 -6.33
N GLU A 50 4.78 0.77 -6.59
CA GLU A 50 4.18 2.06 -6.90
C GLU A 50 3.84 2.08 -8.40
N ASP A 51 2.60 2.42 -8.74
CA ASP A 51 2.15 2.62 -10.12
C ASP A 51 1.28 3.88 -10.15
N GLY A 52 1.96 5.02 -10.12
CA GLY A 52 1.32 6.31 -9.99
C GLY A 52 2.26 7.45 -10.33
N PHE A 53 2.80 8.11 -9.31
CA PHE A 53 3.77 9.18 -9.49
C PHE A 53 5.12 8.60 -9.92
N LYS A 54 5.50 7.50 -9.28
CA LYS A 54 6.59 6.64 -9.73
C LYS A 54 6.04 5.29 -10.17
N LYS A 55 6.78 4.63 -11.05
CA LYS A 55 6.53 3.26 -11.50
C LYS A 55 7.71 2.41 -11.12
N GLU A 56 7.90 2.22 -9.82
CA GLU A 56 8.99 1.40 -9.27
C GLU A 56 8.45 0.34 -8.33
N SER A 57 9.20 -0.75 -8.23
CA SER A 57 8.93 -1.83 -7.31
C SER A 57 10.19 -2.14 -6.52
N PHE A 58 10.07 -2.18 -5.20
CA PHE A 58 11.18 -2.43 -4.29
C PHE A 58 10.70 -3.23 -3.08
N GLN A 59 11.63 -3.97 -2.48
CA GLN A 59 11.37 -4.75 -1.28
C GLN A 59 11.83 -3.99 -0.06
N VAL A 60 11.04 -4.05 1.00
CA VAL A 60 11.38 -3.45 2.29
C VAL A 60 11.17 -4.44 3.41
N ASN A 61 12.04 -4.36 4.41
CA ASN A 61 11.86 -5.08 5.67
C ASN A 61 10.74 -4.46 6.51
N ALA A 62 10.21 -5.24 7.45
CA ALA A 62 9.16 -4.79 8.37
C ALA A 62 9.55 -3.53 9.18
N GLU A 63 10.84 -3.37 9.50
CA GLU A 63 11.36 -2.20 10.23
C GLU A 63 11.29 -0.92 9.39
N GLU A 64 11.66 -1.01 8.11
CA GLU A 64 11.67 0.12 7.19
C GLU A 64 10.29 0.38 6.57
N LEU A 65 9.41 -0.62 6.57
CA LEU A 65 8.06 -0.54 6.02
C LEU A 65 7.29 0.68 6.54
N LYS A 66 7.33 0.92 7.85
CA LYS A 66 6.60 2.05 8.46
C LYS A 66 7.05 3.39 7.90
N LYS A 67 8.37 3.58 7.78
CA LYS A 67 8.94 4.80 7.23
C LYS A 67 8.60 4.93 5.74
N ASN A 68 8.77 3.84 4.98
CA ASN A 68 8.48 3.80 3.55
C ASN A 68 7.00 4.09 3.27
N VAL A 69 6.06 3.40 3.93
CA VAL A 69 4.61 3.64 3.76
C VAL A 69 4.26 5.10 4.00
N LYS A 70 4.80 5.72 5.06
CA LYS A 70 4.58 7.15 5.34
C LYS A 70 5.13 8.04 4.23
N GLU A 71 6.33 7.75 3.76
CA GLU A 71 6.99 8.52 2.70
C GLU A 71 6.27 8.40 1.36
N ILE A 72 5.86 7.17 0.99
CA ILE A 72 5.05 6.87 -0.19
C ILE A 72 3.71 7.59 -0.10
N ILE A 73 3.01 7.49 1.03
CA ILE A 73 1.71 8.17 1.19
C ILE A 73 1.86 9.69 1.00
N SER A 74 2.94 10.27 1.54
CA SER A 74 3.23 11.69 1.39
C SER A 74 3.62 12.09 -0.04
N LYS A 75 4.48 11.31 -0.71
CA LYS A 75 4.98 11.57 -2.07
C LYS A 75 3.93 11.28 -3.15
N GLU A 76 3.22 10.17 -3.02
CA GLU A 76 2.28 9.66 -4.00
C GLU A 76 0.90 10.32 -3.87
N PHE A 77 0.51 10.73 -2.65
CA PHE A 77 -0.79 11.34 -2.38
C PHE A 77 -0.72 12.71 -1.64
N PRO A 78 0.17 13.66 -2.02
CA PRO A 78 0.42 14.89 -1.25
C PRO A 78 -0.82 15.80 -1.11
N ARG A 79 -1.78 15.71 -2.04
CA ARG A 79 -3.03 16.49 -2.02
C ARG A 79 -4.29 15.64 -1.91
N SER A 80 -4.18 14.35 -1.65
CA SER A 80 -5.37 13.50 -1.49
C SER A 80 -5.84 13.55 -0.05
N HIS A 81 -7.12 13.83 0.18
CA HIS A 81 -7.70 13.82 1.53
C HIS A 81 -8.08 12.40 1.98
N LYS A 82 -8.31 11.49 1.02
CA LYS A 82 -8.67 10.09 1.25
C LYS A 82 -8.11 9.19 0.15
N VAL A 83 -7.83 7.95 0.51
CA VAL A 83 -7.40 6.88 -0.38
C VAL A 83 -8.36 5.70 -0.26
N GLN A 84 -8.41 4.87 -1.29
CA GLN A 84 -9.22 3.66 -1.29
C GLN A 84 -8.31 2.45 -1.07
N ILE A 85 -8.61 1.65 -0.05
CA ILE A 85 -7.82 0.47 0.30
C ILE A 85 -8.64 -0.79 -0.01
N SER A 86 -7.98 -1.77 -0.64
CA SER A 86 -8.55 -3.07 -0.97
C SER A 86 -7.54 -4.17 -0.80
N MET A 87 -7.97 -5.30 -0.28
CA MET A 87 -7.16 -6.51 -0.22
C MET A 87 -7.65 -7.46 -1.30
N LYS A 88 -6.72 -8.06 -2.05
CA LYS A 88 -7.00 -9.11 -3.03
C LYS A 88 -6.10 -10.31 -2.74
N LYS A 89 -6.62 -11.52 -2.93
CA LYS A 89 -5.78 -12.72 -2.97
C LYS A 89 -5.04 -12.76 -4.31
N THR A 90 -3.80 -13.20 -4.31
CA THR A 90 -2.97 -13.32 -5.50
C THR A 90 -3.28 -14.59 -6.29
N SER A 91 -3.97 -15.54 -5.67
CA SER A 91 -4.26 -16.88 -6.20
C SER A 91 -5.65 -17.02 -6.87
N ASP A 92 -6.27 -15.91 -7.26
CA ASP A 92 -7.54 -15.88 -8.01
C ASP A 92 -7.25 -15.43 -9.45
N ASP A 93 -6.60 -16.33 -10.21
CA ASP A 93 -6.62 -16.43 -11.68
C ASP A 93 -6.44 -17.91 -12.06
#